data_AF-A0A1B8ZUV6-F1
#
_entry.id   AF-A0A1B8ZUV6-F1
#
_cell.length_a   1.000
_cell.length_b   1.000
_cell.length_c   1.000
_cell.angle_alpha   90.00
_cell.angle_beta   90.00
_cell.angle_gamma   90.00
#
_symmetry.space_group_name_H-M   'P 1'
#
loop_
_entity.id
_entity.type
_entity.pdbx_description
1 polymer ?
#
loop_
_entity_poly.entity_id
_entity_poly.type
_entity_poly.pdbx_seq_one_letter_code
_entity_poly.pdbx_strand_id
1 'polypeptide(L)'
;MKIYIKQICMVGNFKYFVFILFYITLFSCQNKQEKSQLGKELITENLPILLDNLDYFDVSESPLSVGIYQYVGEIKSDQNIVIEKFQNKFNLNDEEISEYEIKLEKIPKKIGNHFVFLNTDNAFHKKSSMINISFVNLIISKNNKYASIEVVKSLGSGAKFEIYHFKQDNGKWIFAGKEIIGLG
;
A
#
# COMPACT_ATOMS: atom_id res chain seq x y z
N MET A 1 43.37 1.17 51.22
CA MET A 1 41.93 0.96 50.96
C MET A 1 41.80 0.11 49.70
N LYS A 2 41.45 -1.18 49.82
CA LYS A 2 41.31 -2.09 48.67
C LYS A 2 39.83 -2.12 48.25
N ILE A 3 39.53 -1.63 47.04
CA ILE A 3 38.20 -1.72 46.46
C ILE A 3 38.11 -3.07 45.75
N TYR A 4 37.31 -3.98 46.28
CA TYR A 4 36.95 -5.21 45.61
C TYR A 4 35.79 -4.93 44.66
N ILE A 5 36.06 -4.88 43.36
CA ILE A 5 35.01 -4.94 42.34
C ILE A 5 34.56 -6.40 42.28
N LYS A 6 33.39 -6.66 42.86
CA LYS A 6 32.71 -7.96 42.79
C LYS A 6 32.29 -8.19 41.35
N GLN A 7 33.06 -9.01 40.63
CA GLN A 7 32.72 -9.48 39.29
C GLN A 7 31.49 -10.39 39.42
N ILE A 8 30.31 -9.87 39.04
CA ILE A 8 29.09 -10.66 38.99
C ILE A 8 29.16 -11.50 37.71
N CYS A 9 29.65 -12.73 37.81
CA CYS A 9 29.53 -13.72 36.75
C CYS A 9 28.04 -14.11 36.58
N MET A 10 27.32 -13.46 35.66
CA MET A 10 26.08 -14.03 35.10
C MET A 10 26.43 -14.97 33.93
N VAL A 11 27.13 -16.06 34.23
CA VAL A 11 27.38 -17.16 33.29
C VAL A 11 26.22 -18.15 33.44
N GLY A 12 25.10 -17.88 32.77
CA GLY A 12 23.93 -18.75 32.83
C GLY A 12 22.64 -18.00 32.55
N ASN A 13 22.44 -17.62 31.28
CA ASN A 13 21.14 -17.37 30.61
C ASN A 13 21.29 -16.46 29.37
N PHE A 14 22.48 -15.92 29.09
CA PHE A 14 22.73 -15.11 27.89
C PHE A 14 22.43 -15.86 26.58
N LYS A 15 22.69 -17.18 26.53
CA LYS A 15 22.33 -18.02 25.37
C LYS A 15 20.82 -18.00 25.10
N TYR A 16 19.99 -18.14 26.13
CA TYR A 16 18.53 -18.08 25.98
C TYR A 16 18.05 -16.69 25.59
N PHE A 17 18.69 -15.63 26.09
CA PHE A 17 18.37 -14.27 25.70
C PHE A 17 18.63 -14.02 24.21
N VAL A 18 19.75 -14.51 23.67
CA VAL A 18 20.07 -14.45 22.23
C VAL A 18 19.08 -15.28 21.42
N PHE A 19 18.70 -16.48 21.88
CA PHE A 19 17.68 -17.30 21.21
C PHE A 19 16.30 -16.63 21.21
N ILE A 20 15.88 -16.00 22.31
CA ILE A 20 14.63 -15.24 22.40
C ILE A 20 14.69 -14.03 21.47
N LEU A 21 15.81 -13.29 21.45
CA LEU A 21 15.98 -12.14 20.56
C LEU A 21 15.94 -12.56 19.09
N PHE A 22 16.58 -13.68 18.75
CA PHE A 22 16.56 -14.26 17.40
C PHE A 22 15.18 -14.79 17.02
N TYR A 23 14.44 -15.34 17.98
CA TYR A 23 13.06 -15.76 17.75
C TYR A 23 12.16 -14.55 17.48
N ILE A 24 12.23 -13.50 18.32
CA ILE A 24 11.43 -12.28 18.16
C ILE A 24 11.70 -11.58 16.81
N THR A 25 12.96 -11.56 16.34
CA THR A 25 13.28 -10.95 15.04
C THR A 25 12.74 -11.76 13.85
N LEU A 26 12.69 -13.09 13.95
CA LEU A 26 12.14 -13.94 12.88
C LEU A 26 10.61 -13.80 12.74
N PHE A 27 9.86 -13.68 13.84
CA PHE A 27 8.40 -13.48 13.78
C PHE A 27 8.01 -12.13 13.16
N SER A 28 8.78 -11.07 13.42
CA SER A 28 8.52 -9.75 12.85
C SER A 28 8.71 -9.73 11.32
N CYS A 29 9.73 -10.42 10.81
CA CYS A 29 9.97 -10.53 9.37
C CYS A 29 8.87 -11.32 8.64
N GLN A 30 8.39 -12.43 9.20
CA GLN A 30 7.34 -13.23 8.58
C GLN A 30 6.03 -12.44 8.42
N ASN A 31 5.64 -11.68 9.44
CA ASN A 31 4.41 -10.88 9.42
C ASN A 31 4.47 -9.78 8.34
N LYS A 32 5.63 -9.13 8.17
CA LYS A 32 5.83 -8.14 7.09
C LYS A 32 5.72 -8.75 5.70
N GLN A 33 6.29 -9.95 5.51
CA GLN A 33 6.23 -10.65 4.23
C GLN A 33 4.81 -11.10 3.87
N GLU A 34 4.06 -11.61 4.84
CA GLU A 34 2.65 -11.99 4.67
C GLU A 34 1.79 -10.78 4.27
N LYS A 35 1.95 -9.65 4.96
CA LYS A 35 1.22 -8.42 4.67
C LYS A 35 1.56 -7.83 3.30
N SER A 36 2.83 -7.87 2.90
CA SER A 36 3.26 -7.49 1.56
C SER A 36 2.60 -8.38 0.49
N GLN A 37 2.50 -9.68 0.74
CA GLN A 37 1.83 -10.62 -0.16
C GLN A 37 0.32 -10.33 -0.26
N LEU A 38 -0.35 -10.09 0.87
CA LEU A 38 -1.77 -9.72 0.90
C LEU A 38 -2.05 -8.44 0.10
N GLY A 39 -1.17 -7.44 0.20
CA GLY A 39 -1.32 -6.23 -0.59
C GLY A 39 -1.08 -6.45 -2.09
N LYS A 40 -0.14 -7.32 -2.48
CA LYS A 40 0.05 -7.71 -3.90
C LYS A 40 -1.22 -8.35 -4.46
N GLU A 41 -1.81 -9.26 -3.69
CA GLU A 41 -3.07 -9.94 -4.05
C GLU A 41 -4.20 -8.94 -4.19
N LEU A 42 -4.39 -8.05 -3.21
CA LEU A 42 -5.40 -7.00 -3.24
C LEU A 42 -5.33 -6.17 -4.53
N ILE A 43 -4.15 -5.65 -4.85
CA ILE A 43 -3.95 -4.82 -6.05
C ILE A 43 -4.22 -5.63 -7.32
N THR A 44 -3.68 -6.84 -7.40
CA THR A 44 -3.78 -7.67 -8.62
C THR A 44 -5.23 -8.07 -8.89
N GLU A 45 -5.97 -8.47 -7.86
CA GLU A 45 -7.37 -8.88 -7.96
C GLU A 45 -8.30 -7.70 -8.29
N ASN A 46 -7.99 -6.51 -7.77
CA ASN A 46 -8.88 -5.35 -7.85
C ASN A 46 -8.36 -4.26 -8.79
N LEU A 47 -7.34 -4.53 -9.59
CA LEU A 47 -6.74 -3.54 -10.49
C LEU A 47 -7.77 -2.83 -11.38
N PRO A 48 -8.72 -3.52 -12.04
CA PRO A 48 -9.74 -2.84 -12.84
C PRO A 48 -10.61 -1.86 -12.05
N ILE A 49 -10.85 -2.13 -10.77
CA ILE A 49 -11.64 -1.26 -9.88
C ILE A 49 -10.79 -0.05 -9.47
N LEU A 50 -9.54 -0.27 -9.09
CA LEU A 50 -8.60 0.80 -8.75
C LEU A 50 -8.37 1.76 -9.93
N LEU A 51 -8.46 1.25 -11.15
CA LEU A 51 -8.36 2.01 -12.39
C LEU A 51 -9.71 2.41 -12.98
N ASP A 52 -10.78 2.46 -12.19
CA ASP A 52 -12.06 2.94 -12.71
C ASP A 52 -12.04 4.46 -12.98
N ASN A 53 -13.09 4.97 -13.63
CA ASN A 53 -13.32 6.40 -13.83
C ASN A 53 -12.15 7.15 -14.51
N LEU A 54 -11.37 6.47 -15.35
CA LEU A 54 -10.30 7.11 -16.15
C LEU A 54 -10.88 8.10 -17.16
N ASP A 55 -12.12 7.88 -17.60
CA ASP A 55 -12.88 8.77 -18.49
C ASP A 55 -13.02 10.20 -17.94
N TYR A 56 -12.86 10.40 -16.62
CA TYR A 56 -12.79 11.74 -16.03
C TYR A 56 -11.69 12.62 -16.67
N PHE A 57 -10.60 11.99 -17.10
CA PHE A 57 -9.47 12.66 -17.74
C PHE A 57 -9.54 12.62 -19.26
N ASP A 58 -10.59 12.02 -19.85
CA ASP A 58 -10.72 11.90 -21.29
C ASP A 58 -11.23 13.19 -21.91
N VAL A 59 -10.30 14.13 -22.09
CA VAL A 59 -10.52 15.43 -22.75
C VAL A 59 -10.29 15.36 -24.26
N SER A 60 -10.01 14.19 -24.83
CA SER A 60 -9.65 14.04 -26.25
C SER A 60 -10.42 12.90 -26.93
N GLU A 61 -10.55 12.93 -28.25
CA GLU A 61 -11.21 11.85 -29.02
C GLU A 61 -10.37 10.55 -29.09
N SER A 62 -9.18 10.52 -28.47
CA SER A 62 -8.25 9.39 -28.52
C SER A 62 -8.00 8.81 -27.13
N PRO A 63 -8.03 7.47 -26.98
CA PRO A 63 -7.84 6.85 -25.67
C PRO A 63 -6.44 7.12 -25.12
N LEU A 64 -6.39 7.73 -23.94
CA LEU A 64 -5.15 8.02 -23.24
C LEU A 64 -4.48 6.72 -22.75
N SER A 65 -3.15 6.74 -22.69
CA SER A 65 -2.38 5.68 -22.04
C SER A 65 -2.32 5.89 -20.53
N VAL A 66 -2.20 4.79 -19.78
CA VAL A 66 -2.15 4.79 -18.32
C VAL A 66 -0.80 4.28 -17.83
N GLY A 67 -0.08 5.13 -17.10
CA GLY A 67 1.16 4.75 -16.42
C GLY A 67 0.89 4.49 -14.94
N ILE A 68 1.21 3.29 -14.46
CA ILE A 68 1.07 2.92 -13.05
C ILE A 68 2.44 2.95 -12.39
N TYR A 69 2.59 3.69 -11.30
CA TYR A 69 3.80 3.68 -10.51
C TYR A 69 4.04 2.31 -9.87
N GLN A 70 5.26 1.77 -9.99
CA GLN A 70 5.55 0.39 -9.58
C GLN A 70 5.54 0.18 -8.05
N TYR A 71 5.85 1.21 -7.28
CA TYR A 71 5.95 1.15 -5.83
C TYR A 71 4.63 1.60 -5.20
N VAL A 72 4.10 0.75 -4.33
CA VAL A 72 2.78 0.90 -3.71
C VAL A 72 2.96 1.05 -2.22
N GLY A 73 2.18 1.93 -1.61
CA GLY A 73 2.20 2.14 -0.16
C GLY A 73 3.22 3.17 0.32
N GLU A 74 3.79 3.98 -0.60
CA GLU A 74 4.48 5.21 -0.21
C GLU A 74 3.54 6.07 0.65
N ILE A 75 4.07 6.61 1.74
CA ILE A 75 3.30 7.43 2.68
C ILE A 75 3.28 8.87 2.19
N LYS A 76 2.06 9.39 1.97
CA LYS A 76 1.82 10.79 1.57
C LYS A 76 1.25 11.58 2.75
N SER A 77 1.24 12.92 2.61
CA SER A 77 0.71 13.86 3.62
C SER A 77 -0.69 13.52 4.12
N ASP A 78 -1.50 12.87 3.29
CA ASP A 78 -2.92 12.66 3.54
C ASP A 78 -3.19 11.35 4.30
N GLN A 79 -2.15 10.67 4.77
CA GLN A 79 -2.23 9.37 5.46
C GLN A 79 -3.23 9.38 6.63
N ASN A 80 -3.24 10.44 7.45
CA ASN A 80 -4.16 10.55 8.58
C ASN A 80 -5.63 10.54 8.15
N ILE A 81 -5.95 11.17 7.02
CA ILE A 81 -7.30 11.19 6.45
C ILE A 81 -7.68 9.78 5.97
N VAL A 82 -6.75 9.07 5.34
CA VAL A 82 -6.97 7.69 4.89
C VAL A 82 -7.20 6.76 6.08
N ILE A 83 -6.39 6.90 7.13
CA ILE A 83 -6.50 6.17 8.39
C ILE A 83 -7.87 6.40 9.03
N GLU A 84 -8.25 7.66 9.24
CA GLU A 84 -9.50 8.02 9.90
C GLU A 84 -10.70 7.45 9.14
N LYS A 85 -10.73 7.62 7.82
CA LYS A 85 -11.81 7.08 6.97
C LYS A 85 -11.86 5.55 6.99
N PHE A 86 -10.71 4.89 6.96
CA PHE A 86 -10.63 3.44 7.05
C PHE A 86 -11.15 2.92 8.38
N GLN A 87 -10.69 3.50 9.49
CA GLN A 87 -11.12 3.13 10.84
C GLN A 87 -12.62 3.37 11.03
N ASN A 88 -13.14 4.52 10.59
CA ASN A 88 -14.56 4.84 10.66
C ASN A 88 -15.42 3.89 9.82
N LYS A 89 -14.99 3.53 8.60
CA LYS A 89 -15.78 2.67 7.72
C LYS A 89 -15.98 1.25 8.26
N PHE A 90 -14.98 0.71 8.94
CA PHE A 90 -14.98 -0.67 9.44
C PHE A 90 -15.07 -0.79 10.97
N ASN A 91 -15.29 0.33 11.67
CA ASN A 91 -15.33 0.41 13.13
C ASN A 91 -14.05 -0.16 13.79
N LEU A 92 -12.87 0.21 13.27
CA LEU A 92 -11.55 -0.28 13.70
C LEU A 92 -10.82 0.72 14.62
N ASN A 93 -11.54 1.33 15.55
CA ASN A 93 -11.01 2.41 16.39
C ASN A 93 -9.67 2.02 17.04
N ASP A 94 -8.68 2.91 16.90
CA ASP A 94 -7.34 2.82 17.50
C ASP A 94 -6.44 1.66 17.03
N GLU A 95 -6.72 1.08 15.86
CA GLU A 95 -5.83 0.08 15.28
C GLU A 95 -4.53 0.72 14.75
N GLU A 96 -3.38 0.19 15.19
CA GLU A 96 -2.05 0.62 14.75
C GLU A 96 -1.86 0.33 13.26
N ILE A 97 -1.46 1.35 12.50
CA ILE A 97 -1.15 1.22 11.07
C ILE A 97 0.29 0.80 10.92
N SER A 98 0.46 -0.32 10.21
CA SER A 98 1.76 -0.77 9.77
C SER A 98 2.01 -0.33 8.34
N GLU A 99 3.22 0.18 8.11
CA GLU A 99 3.68 0.65 6.80
C GLU A 99 4.19 -0.53 5.96
N TYR A 100 3.72 -0.62 4.72
CA TYR A 100 4.16 -1.66 3.79
C TYR A 100 4.40 -1.07 2.41
N GLU A 101 5.60 -1.29 1.90
CA GLU A 101 5.92 -1.01 0.51
C GLU A 101 5.79 -2.30 -0.31
N ILE A 102 5.15 -2.18 -1.45
CA ILE A 102 4.96 -3.28 -2.38
C ILE A 102 5.44 -2.87 -3.76
N LYS A 103 6.30 -3.70 -4.34
CA LYS A 103 6.69 -3.55 -5.74
C LYS A 103 5.79 -4.41 -6.63
N LEU A 104 5.11 -3.78 -7.57
CA LEU A 104 4.38 -4.45 -8.64
C LEU A 104 5.37 -4.94 -9.70
N GLU A 105 5.34 -6.24 -9.99
CA GLU A 105 6.22 -6.86 -10.98
C GLU A 105 5.58 -6.98 -12.35
N LYS A 106 4.25 -7.16 -12.39
CA LYS A 106 3.48 -7.38 -13.60
C LYS A 106 2.11 -6.74 -13.47
N ILE A 107 1.63 -6.19 -14.57
CA ILE A 107 0.26 -5.71 -14.72
C ILE A 107 -0.27 -6.15 -16.10
N PRO A 108 -1.61 -6.24 -16.28
CA PRO A 108 -2.20 -6.38 -17.59
C PRO A 108 -1.79 -5.23 -18.50
N LYS A 109 -1.59 -5.51 -19.79
CA LYS A 109 -1.20 -4.50 -20.80
C LYS A 109 -2.34 -3.58 -21.21
N LYS A 110 -3.59 -3.93 -20.87
CA LYS A 110 -4.79 -3.21 -21.27
C LYS A 110 -5.89 -3.36 -20.21
N ILE A 111 -6.60 -2.28 -19.91
CA ILE A 111 -7.80 -2.26 -19.08
C ILE A 111 -8.85 -1.41 -19.82
N GLY A 112 -10.02 -2.01 -20.12
CA GLY A 112 -11.00 -1.38 -20.99
C GLY A 112 -10.40 -0.99 -22.34
N ASN A 113 -10.47 0.30 -22.68
CA ASN A 113 -9.88 0.86 -23.90
C ASN A 113 -8.47 1.43 -23.71
N HIS A 114 -7.94 1.46 -22.49
CA HIS A 114 -6.65 2.07 -22.18
C HIS A 114 -5.51 1.06 -22.24
N PHE A 115 -4.39 1.46 -22.85
CA PHE A 115 -3.12 0.75 -22.71
C PHE A 115 -2.50 1.09 -21.36
N VAL A 116 -2.01 0.07 -20.65
CA VAL A 116 -1.49 0.19 -19.29
C VAL A 116 -0.06 -0.34 -19.24
N PHE A 117 0.84 0.37 -18.57
CA PHE A 117 2.22 -0.06 -18.35
C PHE A 117 2.74 0.38 -16.96
N LEU A 118 3.74 -0.34 -16.45
CA LEU A 118 4.42 0.04 -15.21
C LEU A 118 5.44 1.13 -15.49
N ASN A 119 5.44 2.17 -14.66
CA ASN A 119 6.45 3.19 -14.66
C ASN A 119 7.60 2.77 -13.75
N THR A 120 8.72 2.36 -14.35
CA THR A 120 9.93 1.88 -13.65
C THR A 120 11.00 2.97 -13.67
N ASP A 121 10.81 4.04 -12.89
CA ASP A 121 11.74 5.11 -12.46
C ASP A 121 12.83 5.72 -13.38
N ASN A 122 12.97 5.37 -14.66
CA ASN A 122 14.08 5.85 -15.50
C ASN A 122 13.67 6.43 -16.84
N ALA A 123 12.38 6.64 -17.07
CA ALA A 123 11.91 7.37 -18.23
C ALA A 123 10.78 8.30 -17.81
N PHE A 124 11.15 9.48 -17.28
CA PHE A 124 10.24 10.59 -17.13
C PHE A 124 9.84 11.10 -18.52
N HIS A 125 9.04 10.30 -19.22
CA HIS A 125 8.36 10.74 -20.41
C HIS A 125 7.29 11.71 -19.93
N LYS A 126 7.58 13.02 -19.97
CA LYS A 126 6.54 14.05 -20.03
C LYS A 126 5.72 13.81 -21.31
N LYS A 127 4.84 12.83 -21.28
CA LYS A 127 3.78 12.65 -22.26
C LYS A 127 2.58 13.36 -21.68
N SER A 128 2.28 14.54 -22.21
CA SER A 128 1.09 15.32 -21.88
C SER A 128 -0.24 14.56 -22.12
N SER A 129 -0.18 13.35 -22.69
CA SER A 129 -1.29 12.47 -23.04
C SER A 129 -1.30 11.16 -22.23
N MET A 130 -0.97 11.22 -20.94
CA MET A 130 -0.87 10.05 -20.09
C MET A 130 -1.47 10.28 -18.71
N ILE A 131 -2.38 9.40 -18.31
CA ILE A 131 -2.90 9.36 -16.96
C ILE A 131 -1.87 8.63 -16.09
N ASN A 132 -1.33 9.32 -15.10
CA ASN A 132 -0.44 8.73 -14.10
C ASN A 132 -1.27 8.24 -12.92
N ILE A 133 -0.95 7.05 -12.44
CA ILE A 133 -1.64 6.40 -11.33
C ILE A 133 -0.62 6.00 -10.28
N SER A 134 -0.84 6.46 -9.06
CA SER A 134 -0.04 6.11 -7.89
C SER A 134 -0.94 5.47 -6.84
N PHE A 135 -0.46 4.36 -6.29
CA PHE A 135 -1.10 3.65 -5.20
C PHE A 135 -0.35 3.96 -3.91
N VAL A 136 -0.94 4.77 -3.04
CA VAL A 136 -0.29 5.31 -1.85
C VAL A 136 -1.10 4.96 -0.61
N ASN A 137 -0.50 5.10 0.57
CA ASN A 137 -1.19 4.89 1.85
C ASN A 137 -1.96 3.55 1.91
N LEU A 138 -1.32 2.45 1.49
CA LEU A 138 -1.89 1.10 1.61
C LEU A 138 -1.91 0.67 3.08
N ILE A 139 -3.09 0.32 3.57
CA ILE A 139 -3.35 -0.07 4.96
C ILE A 139 -4.08 -1.42 4.95
N ILE A 140 -3.61 -2.36 5.76
CA ILE A 140 -4.28 -3.65 5.99
C ILE A 140 -4.47 -3.83 7.50
N SER A 141 -5.73 -3.93 7.93
CA SER A 141 -6.11 -4.19 9.33
C SER A 141 -5.34 -5.38 9.92
N LYS A 142 -5.07 -5.36 11.23
CA LYS A 142 -4.28 -6.36 11.95
C LYS A 142 -4.85 -7.77 11.81
N ASN A 143 -6.17 -7.89 11.70
CA ASN A 143 -6.87 -9.16 11.52
C ASN A 143 -6.90 -9.65 10.05
N ASN A 144 -6.28 -8.92 9.11
CA ASN A 144 -6.23 -9.20 7.67
C ASN A 144 -7.60 -9.19 6.96
N LYS A 145 -8.68 -8.75 7.61
CA LYS A 145 -10.03 -8.80 7.03
C LYS A 145 -10.39 -7.57 6.21
N TYR A 146 -9.76 -6.45 6.48
CA TYR A 146 -10.06 -5.17 5.84
C TYR A 146 -8.80 -4.50 5.35
N ALA A 147 -8.93 -3.77 4.25
CA ALA A 147 -7.84 -2.99 3.71
C ALA A 147 -8.37 -1.70 3.07
N SER A 148 -7.48 -0.71 3.00
CA SER A 148 -7.72 0.55 2.33
C SER A 148 -6.49 0.95 1.53
N ILE A 149 -6.70 1.61 0.39
CA ILE A 149 -5.63 2.20 -0.37
C ILE A 149 -6.08 3.51 -1.01
N GLU A 150 -5.19 4.49 -1.00
CA GLU A 150 -5.39 5.70 -1.75
C GLU A 150 -4.86 5.53 -3.19
N VAL A 151 -5.68 5.94 -4.15
CA VAL A 151 -5.35 5.97 -5.57
C VAL A 151 -5.34 7.43 -6.01
N VAL A 152 -4.16 7.89 -6.42
CA VAL A 152 -3.97 9.21 -7.01
C VAL A 152 -3.90 9.05 -8.52
N LYS A 153 -4.82 9.71 -9.22
CA LYS A 153 -4.88 9.72 -10.70
C LYS A 153 -4.59 11.14 -11.17
N SER A 154 -3.69 11.34 -12.12
CA SER A 154 -3.35 12.69 -12.61
C SER A 154 -3.07 12.75 -14.11
N LEU A 155 -3.45 13.87 -14.72
CA LEU A 155 -3.16 14.22 -16.11
C LEU A 155 -2.84 15.72 -16.19
N GLY A 156 -1.64 16.07 -16.63
CA GLY A 156 -1.21 17.47 -16.70
C GLY A 156 -1.20 18.12 -15.31
N SER A 157 -1.96 19.19 -15.14
CA SER A 157 -2.15 19.86 -13.84
C SER A 157 -3.30 19.28 -13.02
N GLY A 158 -4.18 18.46 -13.62
CA GLY A 158 -5.35 17.91 -12.95
C GLY A 158 -5.03 16.65 -12.17
N ALA A 159 -5.64 16.50 -10.99
CA ALA A 159 -5.48 15.34 -10.13
C ALA A 159 -6.79 14.96 -9.42
N LYS A 160 -6.94 13.66 -9.16
CA LYS A 160 -8.05 13.08 -8.42
C LYS A 160 -7.52 12.12 -7.37
N PHE A 161 -8.01 12.28 -6.15
CA PHE A 161 -7.57 11.54 -4.98
C PHE A 161 -8.75 10.74 -4.45
N GLU A 162 -8.62 9.41 -4.44
CA GLU A 162 -9.69 8.48 -4.09
C GLU A 162 -9.19 7.44 -3.10
N ILE A 163 -9.98 7.12 -2.08
CA ILE A 163 -9.72 6.02 -1.16
C ILE A 163 -10.62 4.84 -1.55
N TYR A 164 -10.03 3.67 -1.72
CA TYR A 164 -10.72 2.42 -2.00
C TYR A 164 -10.63 1.50 -0.80
N HIS A 165 -11.76 0.93 -0.43
CA HIS A 165 -11.89 0.05 0.72
C HIS A 165 -12.24 -1.36 0.28
N PHE A 166 -11.67 -2.35 0.97
CA PHE A 166 -11.82 -3.76 0.63
C PHE A 166 -12.08 -4.60 1.88
N LYS A 167 -12.81 -5.69 1.70
CA LYS A 167 -13.01 -6.74 2.69
C LYS A 167 -12.52 -8.08 2.15
N GLN A 168 -11.92 -8.90 3.00
CA GLN A 168 -11.54 -10.25 2.65
C GLN A 168 -12.76 -11.17 2.82
N ASP A 169 -13.12 -11.90 1.78
CA ASP A 169 -14.17 -12.92 1.79
C ASP A 169 -13.69 -14.17 1.06
N ASN A 170 -13.65 -15.31 1.77
CA ASN A 170 -13.15 -16.59 1.26
C ASN A 170 -11.77 -16.49 0.58
N GLY A 171 -10.85 -15.74 1.20
CA GLY A 171 -9.48 -15.58 0.71
C GLY A 171 -9.32 -14.64 -0.49
N LYS A 172 -10.39 -13.91 -0.89
CA LYS A 172 -10.35 -12.91 -1.95
C LYS A 172 -10.66 -11.52 -1.43
N TRP A 173 -10.06 -10.50 -2.05
CA TRP A 173 -10.36 -9.12 -1.74
C TRP A 173 -11.56 -8.63 -2.53
N ILE A 174 -12.62 -8.28 -1.81
CA ILE A 174 -13.88 -7.78 -2.34
C ILE A 174 -13.98 -6.27 -2.11
N PHE A 175 -14.24 -5.52 -3.16
CA PHE A 175 -14.49 -4.09 -3.09
C PHE A 175 -15.68 -3.75 -2.17
N ALA A 176 -15.45 -2.87 -1.20
CA ALA A 176 -16.42 -2.45 -0.17
C ALA A 176 -16.88 -0.99 -0.35
N GLY A 177 -16.34 -0.28 -1.33
CA GLY A 177 -16.71 1.09 -1.66
C GLY A 177 -15.49 2.00 -1.77
N LYS A 178 -15.72 3.20 -2.29
CA LYS A 178 -14.69 4.22 -2.45
C LYS A 178 -15.21 5.60 -2.09
N GLU A 179 -14.30 6.50 -1.82
CA GLU A 179 -14.57 7.90 -1.47
C GLU A 179 -13.60 8.82 -2.19
N ILE A 180 -14.09 9.95 -2.70
CA ILE A 180 -13.22 11.01 -3.24
C ILE A 180 -12.80 11.90 -2.07
N ILE A 181 -11.50 12.12 -1.91
CA ILE A 181 -10.95 12.99 -0.86
C ILE A 181 -10.42 14.33 -1.40
N GLY A 182 -10.21 14.43 -2.70
CA GLY A 182 -9.74 15.67 -3.32
C GLY A 182 -9.86 15.66 -4.84
N LEU A 183 -9.97 16.87 -5.38
CA LEU A 183 -9.85 17.19 -6.81
C LEU A 183 -8.92 18.40 -6.92
N GLY A 184 -8.00 18.36 -7.88
CA GLY A 184 -7.04 19.42 -8.16
C GLY A 184 -6.89 19.65 -9.65
#